data_AF-A0A838E7V9-F1
#
_entry.id   AF-A0A838E7V9-F1
#
_cell.length_a   1.000
_cell.length_b   1.000
_cell.length_c   1.000
_cell.angle_alpha   90.00
_cell.angle_beta   90.00
_cell.angle_gamma   90.00
#
_symmetry.space_group_name_H-M   'P 1'
#
loop_
_entity.id
_entity.type
_entity.pdbx_description
1 polymer ?
#
loop_
_entity_poly.entity_id
_entity_poly.type
_entity_poly.pdbx_seq_one_letter_code
_entity_poly.pdbx_strand_id
1 'polypeptide(L)'
;MLTALSNGELVNAKDVCKDDGPFLCLECNTHLHLKKGTIKAHHFAHLIDAGCHQGYGEGEMHRQLKDEICATFSSSPRISNLQQERRDLKRVYPDIIFLFNFYGKWWIAIEVHASSQRGTGKSQSNQRAYLAE
;
A
#
# COMPACT_ATOMS: atom_id res chain seq x y z
N MET A 1 0.20 -4.28 7.82
CA MET A 1 -0.14 -4.68 6.44
C MET A 1 -1.63 -4.54 6.22
N LEU A 2 -2.09 -4.04 5.07
CA LEU A 2 -3.53 -3.90 4.80
C LEU A 2 -4.12 -5.12 4.11
N THR A 3 -3.29 -6.00 3.54
CA THR A 3 -3.73 -7.21 2.85
C THR A 3 -3.07 -8.45 3.43
N ALA A 4 -3.73 -9.58 3.27
CA ALA A 4 -3.26 -10.91 3.65
C ALA A 4 -3.83 -11.95 2.69
N LEU A 5 -3.30 -13.16 2.72
CA LEU A 5 -3.89 -14.32 2.06
C LEU A 5 -4.82 -15.04 3.04
N SER A 6 -6.07 -15.29 2.65
CA SER A 6 -7.00 -16.17 3.38
C SER A 6 -7.56 -17.18 2.40
N ASN A 7 -7.45 -18.48 2.69
CA ASN A 7 -7.94 -19.58 1.84
C ASN A 7 -7.50 -19.51 0.37
N GLY A 8 -6.33 -18.93 0.09
CA GLY A 8 -5.81 -18.76 -1.28
C GLY A 8 -6.28 -17.48 -1.99
N GLU A 9 -7.11 -16.67 -1.36
CA GLU A 9 -7.57 -15.38 -1.88
C GLU A 9 -6.92 -14.20 -1.15
N LEU A 10 -6.69 -13.11 -1.89
CA LEU A 10 -6.12 -11.90 -1.34
C LEU A 10 -7.22 -11.05 -0.72
N VAL A 11 -7.15 -10.84 0.60
CA VAL A 11 -8.16 -10.14 1.38
C VAL A 11 -7.61 -8.84 1.94
N ASN A 12 -8.48 -7.83 2.09
CA ASN A 12 -8.14 -6.56 2.72
C ASN A 12 -8.63 -6.53 4.18
N ALA A 13 -7.80 -6.03 5.09
CA ALA A 13 -8.08 -5.95 6.52
C ALA A 13 -9.34 -5.14 6.84
N LYS A 14 -9.76 -4.22 5.97
CA LYS A 14 -11.02 -3.48 6.16
C LYS A 14 -12.26 -4.35 5.92
N ASP A 15 -12.16 -5.33 5.00
CA ASP A 15 -13.29 -6.10 4.46
C ASP A 15 -13.52 -7.44 5.16
N VAL A 16 -12.58 -7.89 6.01
CA VAL A 16 -12.68 -9.16 6.75
C VAL A 16 -12.81 -8.98 8.27
N CYS A 17 -13.28 -10.02 8.95
CA CYS A 17 -13.40 -10.17 10.39
C CYS A 17 -12.39 -11.17 10.95
N LYS A 18 -12.23 -11.24 12.28
CA LYS A 18 -11.25 -12.14 12.90
C LYS A 18 -11.54 -13.62 12.65
N ASP A 19 -12.82 -13.95 12.47
CA ASP A 19 -13.29 -15.32 12.25
C ASP A 19 -13.07 -15.79 10.80
N ASP A 20 -12.75 -14.88 9.87
CA ASP A 20 -12.43 -15.21 8.47
C ASP A 20 -10.96 -15.69 8.29
N GLY A 21 -10.26 -15.89 9.41
CA GLY A 21 -8.92 -16.46 9.43
C GLY A 21 -8.91 -17.96 9.12
N PRO A 22 -7.73 -18.55 8.87
CA PRO A 22 -6.40 -17.99 9.12
C PRO A 22 -5.92 -17.02 8.03
N PHE A 23 -5.22 -15.97 8.46
CA PHE A 23 -4.58 -14.99 7.57
C PHE A 23 -3.08 -15.26 7.47
N LEU A 24 -2.54 -15.28 6.25
CA LEU A 24 -1.12 -15.51 5.99
C LEU A 24 -0.48 -14.29 5.35
N CYS A 25 0.77 -14.03 5.75
CA CYS A 25 1.60 -13.03 5.12
C CYS A 25 2.00 -13.48 3.70
N LEU A 26 1.89 -12.59 2.73
CA LEU A 26 2.26 -12.87 1.34
C LEU A 26 3.78 -13.04 1.14
N GLU A 27 4.60 -12.54 2.06
CA GLU A 27 6.06 -12.59 1.96
C GLU A 27 6.64 -13.79 2.71
N CYS A 28 6.26 -13.98 3.97
CA CYS A 28 6.84 -15.03 4.82
C CYS A 28 5.91 -16.23 5.06
N ASN A 29 4.69 -16.23 4.50
CA ASN A 29 3.66 -17.26 4.73
C ASN A 29 3.36 -17.54 6.22
N THR A 30 3.68 -16.61 7.11
CA THR A 30 3.43 -16.76 8.55
C THR A 30 2.07 -16.19 8.92
N HIS A 31 1.47 -16.72 9.99
CA HIS A 31 0.17 -16.30 10.50
C HIS A 31 0.16 -14.82 10.91
N LEU A 32 -0.91 -14.15 10.51
CA LEU A 32 -1.18 -12.75 10.81
C LEU A 32 -2.39 -12.62 11.73
N HIS A 33 -2.33 -11.61 12.59
CA HIS A 33 -3.44 -11.16 13.42
C HIS A 33 -4.11 -9.93 12.80
N LEU A 34 -5.42 -10.03 12.59
CA LEU A 34 -6.24 -8.89 12.21
C LEU A 34 -6.44 -7.95 13.42
N LYS A 35 -5.89 -6.74 13.32
CA LYS A 35 -6.09 -5.64 14.26
C LYS A 35 -7.18 -4.72 13.71
N LYS A 36 -8.35 -4.77 14.36
CA LYS A 36 -9.42 -3.79 14.19
C LYS A 36 -9.33 -2.78 15.33
N GLY A 37 -9.37 -1.50 15.01
CA GLY A 37 -9.33 -0.41 15.98
C GLY A 37 -9.99 0.83 15.40
N THR A 38 -10.41 1.73 16.28
CA THR A 38 -11.07 3.00 15.92
C THR A 38 -10.06 4.14 15.65
N ILE A 39 -8.83 4.00 16.14
CA ILE A 39 -7.76 5.01 16.02
C ILE A 39 -6.83 4.69 14.85
N LYS A 40 -6.43 3.43 14.71
CA LYS A 40 -5.54 2.98 13.62
C LYS A 40 -6.35 2.24 12.56
N ALA A 41 -6.04 2.48 11.28
CA ALA A 41 -6.62 1.73 10.17
C ALA A 41 -6.51 0.23 10.42
N HIS A 42 -7.55 -0.50 10.00
CA HIS A 42 -7.60 -1.95 10.13
C HIS A 42 -6.42 -2.56 9.38
N HIS A 43 -5.62 -3.37 10.07
CA HIS A 43 -4.40 -3.93 9.50
C HIS A 43 -4.13 -5.32 10.06
N PHE A 44 -3.45 -6.13 9.28
CA PHE A 44 -2.82 -7.35 9.72
C PHE A 44 -1.44 -7.06 10.33
N ALA A 45 -1.12 -7.76 11.41
CA ALA A 45 0.14 -7.69 12.13
C ALA A 45 0.70 -9.10 12.34
N HIS A 46 2.03 -9.24 12.28
CA HIS A 46 2.69 -10.48 12.64
C HIS A 46 2.50 -10.77 14.13
N LEU A 47 2.34 -12.06 14.45
CA LEU A 47 2.28 -12.55 15.85
C LEU A 47 3.66 -12.56 16.52
N ILE A 48 4.69 -12.86 15.73
CA ILE A 48 6.10 -12.94 16.15
C ILE A 48 6.89 -12.20 15.08
N ASP A 49 7.85 -11.37 15.48
CA ASP A 49 8.79 -10.73 14.55
C ASP A 49 9.67 -11.81 13.89
N ALA A 50 9.18 -12.39 12.80
CA ALA A 50 9.88 -13.40 12.03
C ALA A 50 10.93 -12.81 11.06
N GLY A 51 11.39 -11.58 11.30
CA GLY A 51 12.28 -10.87 10.38
C GLY A 51 11.63 -10.52 9.04
N CYS A 52 10.28 -10.47 8.99
CA CYS A 52 9.53 -10.11 7.79
C CYS A 52 9.65 -8.59 7.55
N HIS A 53 10.08 -8.18 6.36
CA HIS A 53 10.15 -6.76 6.00
C HIS A 53 8.75 -6.14 5.85
N GLN A 54 7.74 -6.95 5.52
CA GLN A 54 6.32 -6.57 5.57
C GLN A 54 5.86 -6.26 7.01
N GLY A 55 5.61 -4.97 7.28
CA GLY A 55 5.09 -4.47 8.54
C GLY A 55 6.03 -3.52 9.30
N TYR A 56 7.28 -3.39 8.86
CA TYR A 56 8.23 -2.45 9.44
C TYR A 56 8.04 -1.04 8.84
N GLY A 57 7.48 -0.11 9.61
CA GLY A 57 7.82 1.31 9.47
C GLY A 57 6.97 2.21 8.58
N GLU A 58 5.78 1.82 8.10
CA GLU A 58 4.90 2.80 7.47
C GLU A 58 4.24 3.70 8.53
N GLY A 59 4.66 4.96 8.57
CA GLY A 59 4.02 5.97 9.42
C GLY A 59 2.60 6.28 8.98
N GLU A 60 1.73 6.63 9.93
CA GLU A 60 0.32 6.97 9.65
C GLU A 60 0.15 8.05 8.58
N MET A 61 1.03 9.05 8.56
CA MET A 61 1.07 10.10 7.55
C MET A 61 1.29 9.54 6.13
N HIS A 62 2.18 8.55 5.99
CA HIS A 62 2.47 7.93 4.70
C HIS A 62 1.24 7.21 4.16
N ARG A 63 0.56 6.45 5.03
CA ARG A 63 -0.70 5.77 4.71
C ARG A 63 -1.81 6.75 4.32
N GLN A 64 -2.01 7.81 5.12
CA GLN A 64 -3.03 8.82 4.85
C GLN A 64 -2.84 9.50 3.49
N LEU A 65 -1.60 9.81 3.12
CA LEU A 65 -1.29 10.39 1.82
C LEU A 65 -1.65 9.44 0.68
N LYS A 66 -1.36 8.13 0.80
CA LYS A 66 -1.74 7.15 -0.22
C LYS A 66 -3.25 7.07 -0.36
N ASP A 67 -3.96 6.98 0.77
CA ASP A 67 -5.42 6.89 0.81
C ASP A 67 -6.07 8.12 0.12
N GLU A 68 -5.54 9.32 0.37
CA GLU A 68 -6.04 10.57 -0.23
C GLU A 68 -5.76 10.66 -1.74
N ILE A 69 -4.56 10.25 -2.18
CA ILE A 69 -4.24 10.16 -3.61
C ILE A 69 -5.19 9.18 -4.30
N CYS A 70 -5.40 8.00 -3.71
CA CYS A 70 -6.30 6.99 -4.27
C CYS A 70 -7.75 7.47 -4.31
N ALA A 71 -8.23 8.14 -3.26
CA ALA A 71 -9.58 8.72 -3.22
C ALA A 71 -9.75 9.77 -4.34
N THR A 72 -8.77 10.65 -4.49
CA THR A 72 -8.78 11.68 -5.55
C THR A 72 -8.80 11.04 -6.93
N PHE A 73 -7.94 10.05 -7.18
CA PHE A 73 -7.82 9.40 -8.49
C PHE A 73 -9.02 8.52 -8.86
N SER A 74 -9.69 7.94 -7.87
CA SER A 74 -10.92 7.15 -8.09
C SER A 74 -12.05 7.96 -8.72
N SER A 75 -12.05 9.29 -8.55
CA SER A 75 -13.05 10.18 -9.16
C SER A 75 -12.78 10.53 -10.62
N SER A 76 -11.59 10.21 -11.15
CA SER A 76 -11.17 10.62 -12.49
C SER A 76 -11.55 9.59 -13.55
N PRO A 77 -12.31 9.97 -14.61
CA PRO A 77 -12.68 9.04 -15.69
C PRO A 77 -11.49 8.62 -16.56
N ARG A 78 -10.32 9.25 -16.39
CA ARG A 78 -9.10 8.91 -17.13
C ARG A 78 -8.27 7.85 -16.41
N ILE A 79 -8.65 7.46 -15.21
CA ILE A 79 -7.92 6.51 -14.37
C ILE A 79 -8.72 5.23 -14.27
N SER A 80 -8.05 4.09 -14.43
CA SER A 80 -8.62 2.76 -14.27
C SER A 80 -7.58 1.83 -13.64
N ASN A 81 -8.00 0.67 -13.12
CA ASN A 81 -7.11 -0.30 -12.47
C ASN A 81 -6.25 0.32 -11.36
N LEU A 82 -6.80 1.28 -10.61
CA LEU A 82 -6.15 1.92 -9.49
C LEU A 82 -5.96 0.93 -8.35
N GLN A 83 -4.72 0.76 -7.91
CA GLN A 83 -4.35 -0.14 -6.82
C GLN A 83 -3.32 0.55 -5.95
N GLN A 84 -3.56 0.52 -4.64
CA GLN A 84 -2.59 0.90 -3.63
C GLN A 84 -1.80 -0.35 -3.23
N GLU A 85 -0.48 -0.23 -3.17
CA GLU A 85 0.44 -1.29 -2.75
C GLU A 85 0.31 -2.57 -3.56
N ARG A 86 0.40 -2.47 -4.89
CA ARG A 86 0.24 -3.63 -5.76
C ARG A 86 1.42 -4.60 -5.58
N ARG A 87 1.14 -5.78 -5.01
CA ARG A 87 2.17 -6.78 -4.62
C ARG A 87 2.35 -7.96 -5.57
N ASP A 88 1.54 -8.10 -6.63
CA ASP A 88 1.72 -9.16 -7.66
C ASP A 88 2.87 -8.83 -8.64
N LEU A 89 3.35 -7.58 -8.64
CA LEU A 89 4.54 -7.14 -9.36
C LEU A 89 5.81 -7.59 -8.62
N LYS A 90 6.17 -8.88 -8.76
CA LYS A 90 7.25 -9.60 -8.04
C LYS A 90 8.63 -8.91 -7.91
N ARG A 91 8.90 -7.80 -8.62
CA ARG A 91 10.17 -7.04 -8.59
C ARG A 91 10.06 -5.59 -8.16
N VAL A 92 8.89 -4.97 -8.26
CA VAL A 92 8.67 -3.55 -7.94
C VAL A 92 7.34 -3.43 -7.22
N TYR A 93 7.34 -2.79 -6.06
CA TYR A 93 6.19 -2.74 -5.16
C TYR A 93 5.70 -1.31 -5.00
N PRO A 94 5.12 -0.71 -6.05
CA PRO A 94 4.75 0.69 -6.02
C PRO A 94 3.70 0.95 -4.94
N ASP A 95 3.84 2.08 -4.25
CA ASP A 95 2.84 2.54 -3.31
C ASP A 95 1.47 2.73 -3.95
N ILE A 96 1.42 3.23 -5.18
CA ILE A 96 0.19 3.37 -5.97
C ILE A 96 0.49 3.06 -7.43
N ILE A 97 -0.40 2.34 -8.09
CA ILE A 97 -0.33 2.08 -9.54
C ILE A 97 -1.71 2.20 -10.17
N PHE A 98 -1.77 2.73 -11.39
CA PHE A 98 -3.00 2.80 -12.16
C PHE A 98 -2.73 2.88 -13.66
N LEU A 99 -3.79 2.68 -14.44
CA LEU A 99 -3.82 2.87 -15.88
C LEU A 99 -4.41 4.23 -16.21
N PHE A 100 -3.59 5.10 -16.83
CA PHE A 100 -3.99 6.42 -17.28
C PHE A 100 -4.33 6.44 -18.77
N ASN A 101 -5.47 7.02 -19.10
CA ASN A 101 -5.96 7.14 -20.46
C ASN A 101 -5.78 8.57 -20.99
N PHE A 102 -4.71 8.79 -21.76
CA PHE A 102 -4.44 10.06 -22.46
C PHE A 102 -3.73 9.79 -23.78
N TYR A 103 -4.45 9.93 -24.89
CA TYR A 103 -4.01 9.55 -26.25
C TYR A 103 -3.51 8.09 -26.38
N GLY A 104 -3.82 7.25 -25.39
CA GLY A 104 -3.28 5.90 -25.21
C GLY A 104 -3.44 5.46 -23.75
N LYS A 105 -3.15 4.18 -23.47
CA LYS A 105 -3.22 3.60 -22.13
C LYS A 105 -1.81 3.41 -21.56
N TRP A 106 -1.51 4.07 -20.45
CA TRP A 106 -0.19 4.06 -19.83
C TRP A 106 -0.28 3.56 -18.39
N TRP A 107 0.60 2.65 -18.00
CA TRP A 107 0.76 2.29 -16.59
C TRP A 107 1.60 3.35 -15.89
N ILE A 108 1.06 3.92 -14.81
CA ILE A 108 1.76 4.89 -13.96
C ILE A 108 1.92 4.27 -12.59
N ALA A 109 3.17 4.21 -12.12
CA ALA A 109 3.54 3.84 -10.76
C ALA A 109 3.99 5.10 -9.99
N ILE A 110 3.51 5.25 -8.76
CA ILE A 110 3.85 6.34 -7.85
C ILE A 110 4.43 5.73 -6.59
N GLU A 111 5.59 6.24 -6.17
CA GLU A 111 6.15 6.04 -4.84
C GLU A 111 5.90 7.29 -4.01
N VAL A 112 5.33 7.10 -2.82
CA VAL A 112 5.09 8.18 -1.87
C VAL A 112 6.28 8.20 -0.90
N HIS A 113 6.70 9.39 -0.50
CA HIS A 113 7.69 9.54 0.55
C HIS A 113 7.21 10.62 1.51
N ALA A 114 7.06 10.27 2.79
CA ALA A 114 6.71 11.19 3.85
C ALA A 114 7.87 11.29 4.84
N SER A 115 8.33 12.51 5.12
CA SER A 115 9.33 12.76 6.15
C SER A 115 8.96 14.01 6.94
N SER A 116 9.08 13.95 8.27
CA SER A 116 8.91 15.12 9.13
C SER A 116 10.24 15.86 9.23
N GLN A 117 10.53 16.75 8.29
CA GLN A 117 11.63 17.69 8.49
C GLN A 117 11.20 18.73 9.55
N ARG A 118 11.71 18.60 10.79
CA ARG A 118 11.82 19.76 11.67
C ARG A 118 12.86 20.69 11.04
N GLY A 119 12.40 21.79 10.47
CA GLY A 119 13.24 22.67 9.67
C GLY A 119 14.49 23.16 10.42
N THR A 120 15.66 22.80 9.90
CA THR A 120 16.71 23.78 9.62
C THR A 120 17.06 23.62 8.14
N GLY A 121 16.97 24.71 7.40
CA GLY A 121 16.69 24.69 5.96
C GLY A 121 17.69 23.92 5.08
N LYS A 122 17.13 23.16 4.13
CA LYS A 122 17.38 23.23 2.67
C LYS A 122 16.50 22.17 2.00
N SER A 123 15.52 22.62 1.24
CA SER A 123 14.65 21.78 0.43
C SER A 123 15.45 21.13 -0.71
N GLN A 124 15.42 19.81 -0.80
CA GLN A 124 15.68 19.10 -2.04
C GLN A 124 14.52 18.15 -2.30
N SER A 125 13.56 18.62 -3.10
CA SER A 125 12.56 17.77 -3.74
C SER A 125 13.18 17.20 -5.01
N ASN A 126 13.68 15.96 -4.96
CA ASN A 126 13.98 15.21 -6.17
C ASN A 126 12.76 14.36 -6.53
N GLN A 127 11.89 14.91 -7.38
CA GLN A 127 10.90 14.13 -8.11
C GLN A 127 11.59 13.51 -9.33
N ARG A 128 11.72 12.18 -9.37
CA ARG A 128 12.10 11.43 -10.57
C ARG A 128 10.95 10.51 -10.93
N ALA A 129 10.20 10.88 -11.96
CA ALA A 129 9.30 9.97 -12.65
C ALA A 129 10.15 9.11 -13.61
N TYR A 130 10.07 7.78 -13.47
CA TYR A 130 10.62 6.87 -14.47
C TYR A 130 9.49 6.45 -15.40
N LEU A 131 9.64 6.75 -16.69
CA LEU A 131 8.86 6.14 -17.75
C LEU A 131 9.49 4.77 -18.02
N ALA A 132 8.71 3.70 -17.83
CA ALA A 132 9.11 2.38 -18.31
C ALA A 132 8.81 2.32 -19.82
N GLU A 133 9.85 2.10 -20.63
CA GLU A 133 9.78 1.86 -22.08
C GLU A 133 9.12 0.51 -22.40
#